data_AF-A0A1V4MS09-F1
#
_entry.id   AF-A0A1V4MS09-F1
#
_cell.length_a   1.000
_cell.length_b   1.000
_cell.length_c   1.000
_cell.angle_alpha   90.00
_cell.angle_beta   90.00
_cell.angle_gamma   90.00
#
_symmetry.space_group_name_H-M   'P 1'
#
loop_
_entity.id
_entity.type
_entity.pdbx_description
1 polymer ?
#
loop_
_entity_poly.entity_id
_entity_poly.type
_entity_poly.pdbx_seq_one_letter_code
_entity_poly.pdbx_strand_id
1 'polypeptide(L)'
;MKYIARPVFLISALLFISCGTPSDGLLDPGTDSLNDSHTRGVRDAEICRHGNMEALSDGVCQFYGKYNQYPGSLDDLAAINPRLCSLTCPTCSLQYEYETDINDNFLIRCPLPEDPDHGFIDNGLPSWPPDPSNWQQACQNYMMHTASACAMYYGKYNEYPEDLQDLVDEGYLPVVYQCPACNIPLHYTRDTLEASYTIHCPLPSDPTHGYIIDGIAFFPPDTTGSEEACRSNMICLATAMAMYYGKYNEYPEELEDLGTSGIYEYWYTPCPACGRMYNYWTDAEGQTYAIYCPLPWDPGHGSVYDGMISAGSDRAAVVTIPPVRSIP
;
A
#
# COMPACT_ATOMS: atom_id res chain seq x y z
N MET A 1 -11.27 -0.26 -65.56
CA MET A 1 -11.45 1.04 -64.86
C MET A 1 -10.95 0.88 -63.44
N LYS A 2 -9.86 1.56 -63.09
CA LYS A 2 -9.25 1.56 -61.75
C LYS A 2 -9.78 2.79 -61.01
N TYR A 3 -10.43 2.62 -59.85
CA TYR A 3 -10.72 3.73 -58.94
C TYR A 3 -9.64 3.76 -57.86
N ILE A 4 -8.97 4.91 -57.75
CA ILE A 4 -7.98 5.23 -56.72
C ILE A 4 -8.74 6.03 -55.64
N ALA A 5 -8.84 5.48 -54.43
CA ALA A 5 -9.32 6.21 -53.27
C ALA A 5 -8.18 7.06 -52.69
N ARG A 6 -8.44 8.34 -52.42
CA ARG A 6 -7.54 9.25 -51.68
C ARG A 6 -7.97 9.31 -50.21
N PRO A 7 -7.04 9.41 -49.24
CA PRO A 7 -7.39 9.69 -47.85
C PRO A 7 -7.64 11.19 -47.67
N VAL A 8 -8.68 11.51 -46.89
CA VAL A 8 -8.97 12.85 -46.38
C VAL A 8 -8.30 12.98 -45.01
N PHE A 9 -7.37 13.92 -44.87
CA PHE A 9 -6.85 14.35 -43.57
C PHE A 9 -7.80 15.41 -43.00
N LEU A 10 -8.37 15.15 -41.82
CA LEU A 10 -9.09 16.14 -41.02
C LEU A 10 -8.10 16.76 -40.03
N ILE A 11 -7.91 18.07 -40.15
CA ILE A 11 -7.16 18.90 -39.20
C ILE A 11 -8.17 19.33 -38.13
N SER A 12 -8.00 18.84 -36.89
CA SER A 12 -8.75 19.34 -35.73
C SER A 12 -8.18 20.69 -35.28
N ALA A 13 -9.04 21.70 -35.28
CA ALA A 13 -8.76 23.01 -34.69
C ALA A 13 -9.19 23.00 -33.21
N LEU A 14 -8.26 23.33 -32.31
CA LEU A 14 -8.53 23.60 -30.90
C LEU A 14 -9.32 24.92 -30.78
N LEU A 15 -10.58 24.83 -30.35
CA LEU A 15 -11.41 25.97 -29.95
C LEU A 15 -11.54 25.95 -28.42
N PHE A 16 -10.93 26.92 -27.74
CA PHE A 16 -11.18 27.19 -26.33
C PHE A 16 -12.54 27.92 -26.22
N ILE A 17 -13.53 27.25 -25.64
CA ILE A 17 -14.81 27.86 -25.25
C ILE A 17 -14.76 28.08 -23.74
N SER A 18 -14.80 29.34 -23.30
CA SER A 18 -14.92 29.67 -21.88
C SER A 18 -16.37 29.50 -21.42
N CYS A 19 -16.62 28.70 -20.40
CA CYS A 19 -17.92 28.60 -19.75
C CYS A 19 -18.26 29.93 -19.05
N GLY A 20 -19.34 30.57 -19.50
CA GLY A 20 -19.90 31.77 -18.87
C GLY A 20 -20.61 31.42 -17.56
N THR A 21 -20.44 32.27 -16.54
CA THR A 21 -21.12 32.16 -15.24
C THR A 21 -22.58 32.67 -15.34
N PRO A 22 -23.57 31.92 -14.84
CA PRO A 22 -24.88 32.48 -14.52
C PRO A 22 -24.99 32.81 -13.02
N SER A 23 -25.56 33.97 -12.73
CA SER A 23 -25.90 34.47 -11.40
C SER A 23 -27.31 34.06 -10.96
N ASP A 24 -27.41 33.72 -9.67
CA ASP A 24 -28.55 33.76 -8.73
C ASP A 24 -29.76 32.83 -8.90
N GLY A 25 -30.05 32.09 -7.81
CA GLY A 25 -31.41 31.68 -7.44
C GLY A 25 -31.58 30.38 -6.65
N LEU A 26 -31.42 30.46 -5.32
CA LEU A 26 -32.13 29.70 -4.27
C LEU A 26 -32.32 28.17 -4.43
N LEU A 27 -31.55 27.39 -3.67
CA LEU A 27 -31.98 26.41 -2.66
C LEU A 27 -30.71 25.83 -2.02
N ASP A 28 -30.58 25.97 -0.70
CA ASP A 28 -29.44 25.54 0.11
C ASP A 28 -29.76 24.20 0.80
N PRO A 29 -29.09 23.11 0.41
CA PRO A 29 -28.87 21.98 1.30
C PRO A 29 -27.36 21.74 1.49
N GLY A 30 -26.86 22.06 2.69
CA GLY A 30 -25.73 21.35 3.30
C GLY A 30 -24.35 21.68 2.75
N THR A 31 -23.93 22.93 2.89
CA THR A 31 -22.50 23.25 2.91
C THR A 31 -21.88 22.77 4.22
N ASP A 32 -21.41 21.52 4.27
CA ASP A 32 -20.47 21.04 5.30
C ASP A 32 -19.72 19.80 4.79
N SER A 33 -18.91 20.00 3.76
CA SER A 33 -17.64 19.31 3.48
C SER A 33 -17.11 19.88 2.17
N LEU A 34 -15.78 19.88 1.99
CA LEU A 34 -15.03 20.37 0.81
C LEU A 34 -14.56 21.84 0.88
N ASN A 35 -14.04 22.30 2.03
CA ASN A 35 -12.83 23.17 2.09
C ASN A 35 -12.43 23.61 3.51
N ASP A 36 -12.46 22.74 4.53
CA ASP A 36 -11.86 23.12 5.82
C ASP A 36 -10.34 22.90 5.76
N SER A 37 -9.66 23.93 5.29
CA SER A 37 -8.22 23.99 5.03
C SER A 37 -7.46 24.65 6.17
N HIS A 38 -7.72 24.30 7.43
CA HIS A 38 -6.81 24.68 8.53
C HIS A 38 -6.78 23.58 9.60
N THR A 39 -5.58 23.10 9.92
CA THR A 39 -5.18 22.18 11.03
C THR A 39 -5.07 20.66 10.81
N ARG A 40 -4.70 20.17 9.62
CA ARG A 40 -4.03 18.85 9.53
C ARG A 40 -2.70 18.95 8.79
N GLY A 41 -1.68 18.35 9.40
CA GLY A 41 -0.29 18.39 8.95
C GLY A 41 -0.11 17.84 7.54
N VAL A 42 0.96 18.29 6.91
CA VAL A 42 1.39 18.05 5.52
C VAL A 42 1.90 16.62 5.32
N ARG A 43 1.14 15.61 5.73
CA ARG A 43 1.49 14.21 5.51
C ARG A 43 0.23 13.49 5.08
N ASP A 44 0.06 13.44 3.77
CA ASP A 44 -0.32 12.26 3.00
C ASP A 44 -0.79 12.75 1.63
N ALA A 45 0.14 12.71 0.68
CA ALA A 45 -0.13 12.79 -0.75
C ALA A 45 -0.75 11.45 -1.23
N GLU A 46 -1.68 10.91 -0.45
CA GLU A 46 -2.35 9.65 -0.74
C GLU A 46 -3.41 9.90 -1.83
N ILE A 47 -2.97 9.58 -3.05
CA ILE A 47 -3.69 9.06 -4.22
C ILE A 47 -5.06 9.69 -4.51
N CYS A 48 -5.08 10.42 -5.64
CA CYS A 48 -6.20 11.02 -6.35
C CYS A 48 -7.52 10.91 -5.60
N ARG A 49 -7.86 11.85 -4.68
CA ARG A 49 -9.08 11.78 -3.84
C ARG A 49 -10.24 11.20 -4.65
N HIS A 50 -10.54 9.92 -4.42
CA HIS A 50 -11.51 9.15 -5.19
C HIS A 50 -12.87 9.85 -5.22
N GLY A 51 -13.16 10.66 -4.20
CA GLY A 51 -14.35 11.52 -4.11
C GLY A 51 -14.62 12.39 -5.34
N ASN A 52 -13.62 12.88 -6.09
CA ASN A 52 -13.89 13.61 -7.33
C ASN A 52 -14.42 12.67 -8.43
N MET A 53 -13.87 11.45 -8.54
CA MET A 53 -14.31 10.45 -9.50
C MET A 53 -15.67 9.86 -9.11
N GLU A 54 -15.90 9.61 -7.82
CA GLU A 54 -17.20 9.20 -7.26
C GLU A 54 -18.27 10.27 -7.51
N ALA A 55 -17.96 11.56 -7.29
CA ALA A 55 -18.90 12.65 -7.59
C ALA A 55 -19.25 12.73 -9.08
N LEU A 56 -18.28 12.46 -9.97
CA LEU A 56 -18.55 12.35 -11.40
C LEU A 56 -19.45 11.16 -11.71
N SER A 57 -19.19 9.99 -11.13
CA SER A 57 -20.03 8.79 -11.27
C SER A 57 -21.47 9.04 -10.81
N ASP A 58 -21.66 9.64 -9.63
CA ASP A 58 -22.97 10.05 -9.14
C ASP A 58 -23.65 11.03 -10.09
N GLY A 59 -22.89 11.98 -10.65
CA GLY A 59 -23.34 12.89 -11.67
C GLY A 59 -23.85 12.20 -12.93
N VAL A 60 -23.11 11.20 -13.42
CA VAL A 60 -23.49 10.37 -14.58
C VAL A 60 -24.78 9.61 -14.31
N CYS A 61 -24.90 8.97 -13.14
CA CYS A 61 -26.12 8.27 -12.72
C CYS A 61 -27.33 9.20 -12.63
N GLN A 62 -27.16 10.41 -12.08
CA GLN A 62 -28.22 11.42 -12.01
C GLN A 62 -28.60 11.94 -13.40
N PHE A 63 -27.63 12.13 -14.28
CA PHE A 63 -27.86 12.51 -15.68
C PHE A 63 -28.71 11.46 -16.39
N TYR A 64 -28.34 10.19 -16.27
CA TYR A 64 -29.10 9.07 -16.82
C TYR A 64 -30.53 9.04 -16.26
N GLY A 65 -30.71 9.18 -14.95
CA GLY A 65 -32.04 9.21 -14.32
C GLY A 65 -32.93 10.36 -14.82
N LYS A 66 -32.35 11.50 -15.17
CA LYS A 66 -33.08 12.69 -15.64
C LYS A 66 -33.39 12.66 -17.14
N TYR A 67 -32.45 12.20 -17.97
CA TYR A 67 -32.55 12.29 -19.43
C TYR A 67 -32.75 10.94 -20.12
N ASN A 68 -32.74 9.84 -19.36
CA ASN A 68 -32.87 8.46 -19.85
C ASN A 68 -31.85 8.13 -20.96
N GLN A 69 -30.63 8.66 -20.81
CA GLN A 69 -29.46 8.41 -21.64
C GLN A 69 -28.21 8.85 -20.86
N TYR A 70 -27.06 8.22 -21.11
CA TYR A 70 -25.79 8.70 -20.56
C TYR A 70 -25.37 10.03 -21.20
N PRO A 71 -24.59 10.86 -20.49
CA PRO A 71 -24.01 12.05 -21.08
C PRO A 71 -23.09 11.69 -22.25
N GLY A 72 -22.99 12.54 -23.26
CA GLY A 72 -22.05 12.34 -24.37
C GLY A 72 -20.62 12.76 -24.01
N SER A 73 -20.46 13.54 -22.94
CA SER A 73 -19.19 14.01 -22.39
C SER A 73 -19.33 14.44 -20.93
N LEU A 74 -18.22 14.60 -20.20
CA LEU A 74 -18.26 15.16 -18.84
C LEU A 74 -18.81 16.60 -18.79
N ASP A 75 -18.73 17.37 -19.88
CA ASP A 75 -19.28 18.73 -19.94
C ASP A 75 -20.81 18.73 -19.80
N ASP A 76 -21.49 17.68 -20.27
CA ASP A 76 -22.94 17.55 -20.15
C ASP A 76 -23.40 17.45 -18.69
N LEU A 77 -22.52 17.01 -17.78
CA LEU A 77 -22.80 16.96 -16.34
C LEU A 77 -23.05 18.35 -15.74
N ALA A 78 -22.68 19.43 -16.43
CA ALA A 78 -23.05 20.79 -16.04
C ALA A 78 -24.58 21.00 -15.94
N ALA A 79 -25.37 20.21 -16.67
CA ALA A 79 -26.83 20.23 -16.60
C ALA A 79 -27.41 19.56 -15.34
N ILE A 80 -26.58 18.85 -14.57
CA ILE A 80 -26.88 18.30 -13.24
C ILE A 80 -26.27 19.21 -12.17
N ASN A 81 -24.96 19.45 -12.25
CA ASN A 81 -24.25 20.36 -11.37
C ASN A 81 -23.10 21.02 -12.15
N PRO A 82 -23.10 22.35 -12.33
CA PRO A 82 -22.07 23.08 -13.08
C PRO A 82 -20.64 22.89 -12.60
N ARG A 83 -20.42 22.38 -11.37
CA ARG A 83 -19.08 22.10 -10.84
C ARG A 83 -18.50 20.78 -11.34
N LEU A 84 -19.32 19.81 -11.72
CA LEU A 84 -18.87 18.45 -12.05
C LEU A 84 -17.94 18.45 -13.28
N CYS A 85 -18.28 19.17 -14.34
CA CYS A 85 -17.44 19.27 -15.54
C CYS A 85 -16.07 19.94 -15.31
N SER A 86 -15.90 20.61 -14.16
CA SER A 86 -14.64 21.27 -13.80
C SER A 86 -13.76 20.44 -12.86
N LEU A 87 -14.20 19.26 -12.44
CA LEU A 87 -13.43 18.41 -11.53
C LEU A 87 -12.18 17.85 -12.26
N THR A 88 -11.04 18.00 -11.61
CA THR A 88 -9.75 17.44 -12.03
C THR A 88 -9.24 16.48 -10.97
N CYS A 89 -8.40 15.53 -11.35
CA CYS A 89 -7.72 14.69 -10.38
C CYS A 89 -6.78 15.56 -9.53
N PRO A 90 -6.89 15.55 -8.19
CA PRO A 90 -6.08 16.42 -7.33
C PRO A 90 -4.60 16.05 -7.34
N THR A 91 -4.26 14.81 -7.73
CA THR A 91 -2.86 14.35 -7.79
C THR A 91 -2.16 14.81 -9.05
N CYS A 92 -2.78 14.65 -10.22
CA CYS A 92 -2.14 14.99 -11.51
C CYS A 92 -2.62 16.32 -12.11
N SER A 93 -3.66 16.94 -11.53
CA SER A 93 -4.31 18.16 -12.03
C SER A 93 -4.90 18.03 -13.45
N LEU A 94 -5.05 16.81 -13.99
CA LEU A 94 -5.66 16.56 -15.29
C LEU A 94 -7.17 16.31 -15.14
N GLN A 95 -7.93 16.62 -16.19
CA GLN A 95 -9.34 16.24 -16.28
C GLN A 95 -9.49 14.73 -16.42
N TYR A 96 -10.55 14.17 -15.84
CA TYR A 96 -10.85 12.74 -15.98
C TYR A 96 -11.28 12.40 -17.41
N GLU A 97 -10.96 11.17 -17.83
CA GLU A 97 -11.46 10.60 -19.07
C GLU A 97 -12.81 9.95 -18.83
N TYR A 98 -13.70 10.06 -19.80
CA TYR A 98 -15.04 9.50 -19.77
C TYR A 98 -15.35 8.80 -21.08
N GLU A 99 -15.79 7.55 -20.99
CA GLU A 99 -16.15 6.73 -22.13
C GLU A 99 -17.49 6.05 -21.87
N THR A 100 -18.29 5.88 -22.92
CA THR A 100 -19.50 5.05 -22.91
C THR A 100 -19.40 4.00 -24.00
N ASP A 101 -19.90 2.79 -23.76
CA ASP A 101 -19.94 1.74 -24.78
C ASP A 101 -21.34 1.57 -25.40
N ILE A 102 -21.45 0.61 -26.32
CA ILE A 102 -22.71 0.28 -27.01
C ILE A 102 -23.72 -0.46 -26.13
N ASN A 103 -23.32 -0.91 -24.95
CA ASN A 103 -24.12 -1.72 -24.03
C ASN A 103 -24.65 -0.89 -22.86
N ASP A 104 -24.68 0.44 -22.99
CA ASP A 104 -25.11 1.35 -21.93
C ASP A 104 -24.23 1.21 -20.67
N ASN A 105 -22.92 1.05 -20.87
CA ASN A 105 -21.93 1.14 -19.81
C ASN A 105 -21.18 2.47 -19.86
N PHE A 106 -20.65 2.90 -18.71
CA PHE A 106 -19.73 4.04 -18.63
C PHE A 106 -18.47 3.73 -17.83
N LEU A 107 -17.37 4.35 -18.24
CA LEU A 107 -16.07 4.30 -17.57
C LEU A 107 -15.60 5.72 -17.29
N ILE A 108 -15.21 5.99 -16.04
CA ILE A 108 -14.49 7.20 -15.65
C ILE A 108 -13.10 6.79 -15.18
N ARG A 109 -12.04 7.35 -15.75
CA ARG A 109 -10.65 7.05 -15.33
C ARG A 109 -9.77 8.29 -15.27
N CYS A 110 -8.70 8.21 -14.48
CA CYS A 110 -7.65 9.23 -14.54
C CYS A 110 -6.86 9.10 -15.86
N PRO A 111 -6.52 10.19 -16.56
CA PRO A 111 -5.79 10.15 -17.83
C PRO A 111 -4.29 9.84 -17.67
N LEU A 112 -3.79 9.65 -16.43
CA LEU A 112 -2.41 9.23 -16.28
C LEU A 112 -2.24 7.82 -16.85
N PRO A 113 -1.10 7.55 -17.52
CA PRO A 113 -0.78 6.20 -17.97
C PRO A 113 -0.78 5.23 -16.79
N GLU A 114 -0.91 3.94 -17.10
CA GLU A 114 -1.09 2.80 -16.16
C GLU A 114 -0.10 2.73 -14.97
N ASP A 115 0.94 3.56 -14.94
CA ASP A 115 1.85 3.67 -13.79
C ASP A 115 2.24 5.15 -13.51
N PRO A 116 1.78 5.76 -12.40
CA PRO A 116 0.83 5.20 -11.43
C PRO A 116 -0.62 5.30 -11.94
N ASP A 117 -1.30 4.17 -12.10
CA ASP A 117 -2.76 4.14 -12.25
C ASP A 117 -3.39 4.72 -10.96
N HIS A 118 -4.34 5.63 -11.13
CA HIS A 118 -5.13 6.19 -10.01
C HIS A 118 -6.51 5.53 -9.90
N GLY A 119 -6.73 4.48 -10.68
CA GLY A 119 -7.96 3.71 -10.74
C GLY A 119 -9.02 4.30 -11.65
N PHE A 120 -10.16 3.62 -11.64
CA PHE A 120 -11.31 3.93 -12.47
C PHE A 120 -12.61 3.55 -11.77
N ILE A 121 -13.73 4.10 -12.27
CA ILE A 121 -15.08 3.66 -11.96
C ILE A 121 -15.69 3.11 -13.23
N ASP A 122 -16.05 1.83 -13.21
CA ASP A 122 -16.77 1.14 -14.29
C ASP A 122 -18.21 0.88 -13.82
N ASN A 123 -19.17 1.54 -14.46
CA ASN A 123 -20.60 1.42 -14.15
C ASN A 123 -20.95 1.67 -12.68
N GLY A 124 -20.30 2.66 -12.07
CA GLY A 124 -20.48 2.99 -10.66
C GLY A 124 -19.77 2.04 -9.70
N LEU A 125 -19.08 1.00 -10.19
CA LEU A 125 -18.21 0.15 -9.38
C LEU A 125 -16.79 0.72 -9.38
N PRO A 126 -16.29 1.15 -8.22
CA PRO A 126 -14.92 1.62 -8.13
C PRO A 126 -13.92 0.45 -8.23
N SER A 127 -12.89 0.65 -9.03
CA SER A 127 -11.70 -0.20 -9.12
C SER A 127 -10.48 0.67 -8.87
N TRP A 128 -10.11 0.77 -7.60
CA TRP A 128 -8.88 1.44 -7.18
C TRP A 128 -7.75 0.43 -7.23
N PRO A 129 -6.59 0.76 -7.82
CA PRO A 129 -5.41 0.01 -7.47
C PRO A 129 -5.21 0.15 -5.96
N PRO A 130 -4.65 -0.87 -5.28
CA PRO A 130 -4.42 -0.78 -3.85
C PRO A 130 -3.58 0.48 -3.53
N ASP A 131 -3.50 0.92 -2.28
CA ASP A 131 -2.63 2.07 -1.99
C ASP A 131 -1.17 1.73 -2.36
N PRO A 132 -0.43 2.53 -3.15
CA PRO A 132 1.00 2.40 -3.38
C PRO A 132 1.81 2.06 -2.13
N SER A 133 1.42 2.59 -0.97
CA SER A 133 2.07 2.29 0.32
C SER A 133 1.91 0.83 0.79
N ASN A 134 0.88 0.12 0.30
CA ASN A 134 0.57 -1.25 0.66
C ASN A 134 0.87 -2.29 -0.45
N TRP A 135 1.20 -1.84 -1.66
CA TRP A 135 1.53 -2.73 -2.80
C TRP A 135 2.67 -3.69 -2.48
N GLN A 136 3.68 -3.18 -1.77
CA GLN A 136 4.80 -3.99 -1.34
C GLN A 136 4.32 -5.13 -0.43
N GLN A 137 3.51 -4.82 0.58
CA GLN A 137 2.99 -5.82 1.52
C GLN A 137 2.06 -6.83 0.82
N ALA A 138 1.17 -6.37 -0.07
CA ALA A 138 0.30 -7.24 -0.84
C ALA A 138 1.10 -8.17 -1.77
N CYS A 139 2.12 -7.65 -2.47
CA CYS A 139 3.03 -8.47 -3.29
C CYS A 139 3.77 -9.51 -2.45
N GLN A 140 4.27 -9.13 -1.27
CA GLN A 140 4.95 -10.04 -0.34
C GLN A 140 4.02 -11.14 0.14
N ASN A 141 2.77 -10.81 0.49
CA ASN A 141 1.76 -11.79 0.88
C ASN A 141 1.46 -12.78 -0.26
N TYR A 142 1.34 -12.32 -1.49
CA TYR A 142 1.17 -13.21 -2.65
C TYR A 142 2.36 -14.14 -2.85
N MET A 143 3.60 -13.65 -2.72
CA MET A 143 4.78 -14.52 -2.77
C MET A 143 4.74 -15.58 -1.66
N MET A 144 4.39 -15.21 -0.42
CA MET A 144 4.28 -16.14 0.72
C MET A 144 3.18 -17.20 0.53
N HIS A 145 2.03 -16.80 -0.02
CA HIS A 145 0.95 -17.74 -0.36
C HIS A 145 1.40 -18.73 -1.44
N THR A 146 2.06 -18.26 -2.49
CA THR A 146 2.62 -19.12 -3.53
C THR A 146 3.67 -20.07 -2.97
N ALA A 147 4.57 -19.61 -2.09
CA ALA A 147 5.56 -20.46 -1.44
C ALA A 147 4.92 -21.56 -0.57
N SER A 148 3.85 -21.22 0.15
CA SER A 148 3.07 -22.18 0.94
C SER A 148 2.42 -23.23 0.03
N ALA A 149 1.89 -22.83 -1.13
CA ALA A 149 1.34 -23.73 -2.13
C ALA A 149 2.41 -24.67 -2.73
N CYS A 150 3.61 -24.16 -3.04
CA CYS A 150 4.75 -25.00 -3.46
C CYS A 150 5.11 -26.06 -2.41
N ALA A 151 5.10 -25.72 -1.12
CA ALA A 151 5.37 -26.67 -0.05
C ALA A 151 4.28 -27.76 0.07
N MET A 152 3.01 -27.38 -0.06
CA MET A 152 1.89 -28.34 -0.08
C MET A 152 1.97 -29.28 -1.28
N TYR A 153 2.28 -28.74 -2.46
CA TYR A 153 2.48 -29.50 -3.69
C TYR A 153 3.61 -30.51 -3.53
N TYR A 154 4.78 -30.08 -3.04
CA TYR A 154 5.92 -30.96 -2.75
C TYR A 154 5.56 -32.04 -1.73
N GLY A 155 4.79 -31.73 -0.69
CA GLY A 155 4.34 -32.72 0.28
C GLY A 155 3.49 -33.84 -0.32
N LYS A 156 2.74 -33.56 -1.41
CA LYS A 156 1.90 -34.54 -2.10
C LYS A 156 2.65 -35.30 -3.20
N TYR A 157 3.44 -34.60 -4.00
CA TYR A 157 4.05 -35.13 -5.23
C TYR A 157 5.53 -35.47 -5.08
N ASN A 158 6.18 -35.03 -3.99
CA ASN A 158 7.61 -35.17 -3.74
C ASN A 158 8.49 -34.52 -4.83
N GLU A 159 7.96 -33.48 -5.46
CA GLU A 159 8.62 -32.62 -6.43
C GLU A 159 7.96 -31.22 -6.39
N TYR A 160 8.68 -30.17 -6.80
CA TYR A 160 8.11 -28.83 -6.95
C TYR A 160 7.42 -28.68 -8.32
N PRO A 161 6.37 -27.86 -8.45
CA PRO A 161 5.63 -27.71 -9.71
C PRO A 161 6.52 -27.22 -10.86
N GLU A 162 6.17 -27.56 -12.10
CA GLU A 162 6.92 -27.08 -13.28
C GLU A 162 6.69 -25.58 -13.49
N ASP A 163 5.46 -25.11 -13.28
CA ASP A 163 5.10 -23.71 -13.29
C ASP A 163 4.00 -23.36 -12.26
N LEU A 164 3.62 -22.08 -12.17
CA LEU A 164 2.61 -21.63 -11.19
C LEU A 164 1.18 -22.07 -11.54
N GLN A 165 0.90 -22.46 -12.80
CA GLN A 165 -0.42 -22.92 -13.22
C GLN A 165 -0.73 -24.29 -12.61
N ASP A 166 0.26 -25.16 -12.44
CA ASP A 166 0.10 -26.46 -11.76
C ASP A 166 -0.52 -26.30 -10.35
N LEU A 167 -0.16 -25.24 -9.62
CA LEU A 167 -0.70 -24.95 -8.30
C LEU A 167 -2.18 -24.53 -8.35
N VAL A 168 -2.61 -23.89 -9.42
CA VAL A 168 -4.01 -23.50 -9.64
C VAL A 168 -4.84 -24.71 -10.07
N ASP A 169 -4.31 -25.50 -10.99
CA ASP A 169 -4.99 -26.68 -11.53
C ASP A 169 -5.22 -27.74 -10.44
N GLU A 170 -4.29 -27.86 -9.49
CA GLU A 170 -4.42 -28.72 -8.30
C GLU A 170 -5.25 -28.10 -7.17
N GLY A 171 -5.68 -26.85 -7.30
CA GLY A 171 -6.51 -26.14 -6.32
C GLY A 171 -5.78 -25.67 -5.07
N TYR A 172 -4.44 -25.60 -5.09
CA TYR A 172 -3.64 -25.00 -4.00
C TYR A 172 -3.66 -23.47 -4.05
N LEU A 173 -3.85 -22.90 -5.24
CA LEU A 173 -4.07 -21.47 -5.45
C LEU A 173 -5.39 -21.23 -6.19
N PRO A 174 -6.09 -20.12 -5.89
CA PRO A 174 -7.30 -19.77 -6.64
C PRO A 174 -7.00 -19.24 -8.05
N VAL A 175 -5.85 -18.57 -8.22
CA VAL A 175 -5.34 -17.99 -9.47
C VAL A 175 -3.82 -17.87 -9.38
N VAL A 176 -3.15 -17.64 -10.52
CA VAL A 176 -1.75 -17.20 -10.53
C VAL A 176 -1.73 -15.74 -10.08
N TYR A 177 -1.16 -15.49 -8.90
CA TYR A 177 -1.09 -14.13 -8.37
C TYR A 177 -0.22 -13.23 -9.25
N GLN A 178 -0.69 -12.00 -9.42
CA GLN A 178 0.00 -10.91 -10.09
C GLN A 178 0.46 -9.90 -9.06
N CYS A 179 1.64 -9.30 -9.28
CA CYS A 179 2.09 -8.24 -8.41
C CYS A 179 1.14 -7.03 -8.54
N PRO A 180 0.60 -6.49 -7.43
CA PRO A 180 -0.35 -5.38 -7.49
C PRO A 180 0.26 -4.08 -8.06
N ALA A 181 1.58 -3.92 -7.99
CA ALA A 181 2.25 -2.72 -8.48
C ALA A 181 2.53 -2.72 -9.98
N CYS A 182 2.92 -3.86 -10.56
CA CYS A 182 3.24 -3.93 -11.99
C CYS A 182 2.25 -4.75 -12.82
N ASN A 183 1.27 -5.38 -12.17
CA ASN A 183 0.26 -6.22 -12.79
C ASN A 183 0.82 -7.40 -13.61
N ILE A 184 2.07 -7.81 -13.34
CA ILE A 184 2.73 -8.96 -13.99
C ILE A 184 2.67 -10.16 -13.03
N PRO A 185 2.42 -11.39 -13.52
CA PRO A 185 2.52 -12.61 -12.72
C PRO A 185 3.85 -12.71 -11.97
N LEU A 186 3.81 -13.25 -10.75
CA LEU A 186 5.03 -13.55 -10.01
C LEU A 186 5.97 -14.44 -10.84
N HIS A 187 7.26 -14.12 -10.86
CA HIS A 187 8.22 -14.92 -11.62
C HIS A 187 8.66 -16.11 -10.75
N TYR A 188 8.43 -17.31 -11.28
CA TYR A 188 8.81 -18.56 -10.67
C TYR A 188 9.90 -19.23 -11.49
N THR A 189 10.96 -19.65 -10.83
CA THR A 189 12.04 -20.45 -11.44
C THR A 189 12.37 -21.63 -10.54
N ARG A 190 12.45 -22.82 -11.13
CA ARG A 190 12.90 -24.04 -10.47
C ARG A 190 14.33 -24.35 -10.89
N ASP A 191 15.19 -24.74 -9.94
CA ASP A 191 16.51 -25.27 -10.30
C ASP A 191 16.33 -26.64 -10.99
N THR A 192 17.01 -26.83 -12.11
CA THR A 192 17.03 -28.07 -12.91
C THR A 192 17.52 -29.30 -12.13
N LEU A 193 18.15 -29.12 -10.97
CA LEU A 193 18.50 -30.20 -10.05
C LEU A 193 17.38 -30.55 -9.05
N GLU A 194 16.17 -30.01 -9.27
CA GLU A 194 14.89 -30.32 -8.60
C GLU A 194 14.83 -30.07 -7.08
N ALA A 195 15.91 -29.60 -6.46
CA ALA A 195 15.97 -29.40 -5.03
C ALA A 195 15.49 -28.02 -4.56
N SER A 196 15.29 -27.06 -5.47
CA SER A 196 14.92 -25.70 -5.07
C SER A 196 14.03 -24.95 -6.06
N TYR A 197 13.31 -23.96 -5.54
CA TYR A 197 12.54 -22.99 -6.30
C TYR A 197 12.81 -21.56 -5.81
N THR A 198 12.57 -20.59 -6.70
CA THR A 198 12.60 -19.16 -6.39
C THR A 198 11.34 -18.50 -6.91
N ILE A 199 10.68 -17.71 -6.06
CA ILE A 199 9.57 -16.82 -6.42
C ILE A 199 10.06 -15.40 -6.25
N HIS A 200 9.89 -14.53 -7.24
CA HIS A 200 10.22 -13.11 -7.10
C HIS A 200 9.27 -12.21 -7.84
N CYS A 201 9.18 -10.96 -7.36
CA CYS A 201 8.46 -9.92 -8.06
C CYS A 201 9.22 -9.53 -9.35
N PRO A 202 8.53 -9.38 -10.49
CA PRO A 202 9.16 -8.98 -11.76
C PRO A 202 9.54 -7.49 -11.83
N LEU A 203 9.21 -6.67 -10.83
CA LEU A 203 9.65 -5.27 -10.78
C LEU A 203 11.18 -5.16 -10.66
N PRO A 204 11.83 -4.37 -11.52
CA PRO A 204 13.27 -4.20 -11.48
C PRO A 204 13.69 -3.35 -10.27
N SER A 205 14.24 -4.04 -9.28
CA SER A 205 15.20 -3.62 -8.25
C SER A 205 15.03 -2.32 -7.44
N ASP A 206 14.06 -1.43 -7.68
CA ASP A 206 13.84 -0.30 -6.76
C ASP A 206 12.41 0.30 -6.81
N PRO A 207 11.59 0.12 -5.76
CA PRO A 207 11.80 -0.86 -4.68
C PRO A 207 11.62 -2.28 -5.25
N THR A 208 12.60 -3.17 -5.02
CA THR A 208 12.34 -4.60 -5.20
C THR A 208 11.24 -4.98 -4.19
N HIS A 209 10.25 -5.80 -4.52
CA HIS A 209 9.38 -6.36 -3.47
C HIS A 209 9.98 -7.58 -2.77
N GLY A 210 11.17 -8.01 -3.24
CA GLY A 210 11.94 -9.13 -2.74
C GLY A 210 11.68 -10.44 -3.47
N TYR A 211 12.15 -11.52 -2.85
CA TYR A 211 12.06 -12.87 -3.40
C TYR A 211 11.99 -13.92 -2.29
N ILE A 212 11.56 -15.13 -2.62
CA ILE A 212 11.53 -16.30 -1.73
C ILE A 212 12.34 -17.42 -2.39
N ILE A 213 13.23 -18.06 -1.65
CA ILE A 213 13.95 -19.27 -2.07
C ILE A 213 13.58 -20.38 -1.09
N ASP A 214 12.99 -21.47 -1.58
CA ASP A 214 12.64 -22.65 -0.76
C ASP A 214 11.84 -22.31 0.50
N GLY A 215 10.90 -21.37 0.38
CA GLY A 215 10.08 -20.89 1.49
C GLY A 215 10.77 -19.87 2.42
N ILE A 216 12.05 -19.55 2.19
CA ILE A 216 12.77 -18.51 2.92
C ILE A 216 12.61 -17.17 2.20
N ALA A 217 11.97 -16.21 2.87
CA ALA A 217 11.73 -14.88 2.34
C ALA A 217 12.94 -13.94 2.50
N PHE A 218 13.26 -13.23 1.42
CA PHE A 218 14.26 -12.18 1.30
C PHE A 218 13.58 -10.92 0.77
N PHE A 219 12.82 -10.26 1.64
CA PHE A 219 12.20 -8.98 1.32
C PHE A 219 13.15 -7.84 1.66
N PRO A 220 13.34 -6.84 0.79
CA PRO A 220 14.02 -5.63 1.21
C PRO A 220 13.21 -4.96 2.31
N PRO A 221 13.85 -4.10 3.11
CA PRO A 221 13.18 -3.24 4.04
C PRO A 221 11.99 -2.57 3.34
N ASP A 222 10.78 -2.99 3.67
CA ASP A 222 9.63 -2.12 3.47
C ASP A 222 9.95 -0.86 4.27
N THR A 223 9.76 0.34 3.73
CA THR A 223 9.99 1.59 4.47
C THR A 223 8.68 2.28 4.82
N THR A 224 7.54 1.80 4.30
CA THR A 224 6.22 2.42 4.49
C THR A 224 5.33 1.58 5.41
N GLY A 225 5.29 0.25 5.26
CA GLY A 225 4.56 -0.66 6.16
C GLY A 225 5.40 -1.19 7.33
N SER A 226 6.73 -1.10 7.24
CA SER A 226 7.61 -1.63 8.28
C SER A 226 7.70 -0.75 9.51
N GLU A 227 7.39 0.54 9.43
CA GLU A 227 7.46 1.43 10.59
C GLU A 227 6.38 1.07 11.60
N GLU A 228 5.14 0.89 11.15
CA GLU A 228 4.03 0.51 12.02
C GLU A 228 4.21 -0.92 12.58
N ALA A 229 4.62 -1.87 11.74
CA ALA A 229 4.94 -3.22 12.19
C ALA A 229 6.14 -3.23 13.17
N CYS A 230 7.15 -2.38 12.93
CA CYS A 230 8.27 -2.20 13.85
C CYS A 230 7.81 -1.65 15.20
N ARG A 231 6.98 -0.59 15.19
CA ARG A 231 6.39 -0.01 16.40
C ARG A 231 5.53 -1.02 17.14
N SER A 232 4.70 -1.78 16.43
CA SER A 232 3.87 -2.85 17.00
C SER A 232 4.73 -3.91 17.70
N ASN A 233 5.81 -4.37 17.06
CA ASN A 233 6.75 -5.33 17.66
C ASN A 233 7.40 -4.75 18.93
N MET A 234 7.81 -3.48 18.90
CA MET A 234 8.37 -2.80 20.10
C MET A 234 7.33 -2.69 21.23
N ILE A 235 6.05 -2.43 20.92
CA ILE A 235 4.96 -2.39 21.90
C ILE A 235 4.70 -3.77 22.51
N CYS A 236 4.72 -4.83 21.70
CA CYS A 236 4.60 -6.20 22.18
C CYS A 236 5.72 -6.56 23.16
N LEU A 237 6.97 -6.22 22.81
CA LEU A 237 8.11 -6.40 23.69
C LEU A 237 7.95 -5.57 24.98
N ALA A 238 7.57 -4.29 24.89
CA ALA A 238 7.33 -3.43 26.06
C ALA A 238 6.24 -3.98 26.99
N THR A 239 5.18 -4.56 26.43
CA THR A 239 4.13 -5.24 27.20
C THR A 239 4.66 -6.47 27.90
N ALA A 240 5.48 -7.28 27.22
CA ALA A 240 6.16 -8.42 27.81
C ALA A 240 7.11 -8.00 28.96
N MET A 241 7.82 -6.87 28.83
CA MET A 241 8.65 -6.30 29.90
C MET A 241 7.82 -5.97 31.14
N ALA A 242 6.66 -5.32 30.97
CA ALA A 242 5.77 -5.01 32.09
C ALA A 242 5.23 -6.27 32.79
N MET A 243 4.91 -7.32 32.03
CA MET A 243 4.51 -8.61 32.59
C MET A 243 5.66 -9.29 33.35
N TYR A 244 6.88 -9.23 32.80
CA TYR A 244 8.08 -9.77 33.43
C TYR A 244 8.35 -9.07 34.75
N TYR A 245 8.35 -7.73 34.77
CA TYR A 245 8.50 -6.94 35.98
C TYR A 245 7.39 -7.25 37.01
N GLY A 246 6.14 -7.38 36.58
CA GLY A 246 5.05 -7.76 37.48
C GLY A 246 5.23 -9.13 38.14
N LYS A 247 5.94 -10.07 37.49
CA LYS A 247 6.18 -11.42 37.98
C LYS A 247 7.46 -11.54 38.83
N TYR A 248 8.53 -10.87 38.43
CA TYR A 248 9.87 -11.03 39.01
C TYR A 248 10.34 -9.81 39.81
N ASN A 249 9.61 -8.68 39.74
CA ASN A 249 9.96 -7.40 40.36
C ASN A 249 11.30 -6.81 39.88
N GLU A 250 11.68 -7.13 38.65
CA GLU A 250 12.83 -6.63 37.90
C GLU A 250 12.57 -6.80 36.39
N TYR A 251 13.18 -5.98 35.54
CA TYR A 251 13.19 -6.19 34.08
C TYR A 251 14.23 -7.26 33.70
N PRO A 252 14.04 -8.00 32.59
CA PRO A 252 14.98 -9.05 32.19
C PRO A 252 16.38 -8.49 31.88
N GLU A 253 17.43 -9.29 32.07
CA GLU A 253 18.80 -8.89 31.70
C GLU A 253 18.97 -8.94 30.18
N GLU A 254 18.37 -9.94 29.52
CA GLU A 254 18.40 -10.14 28.07
C GLU A 254 16.99 -10.38 27.51
N LEU A 255 16.75 -10.06 26.24
CA LEU A 255 15.44 -10.35 25.61
C LEU A 255 15.09 -11.85 25.63
N GLU A 256 16.10 -12.73 25.63
CA GLU A 256 15.93 -14.19 25.69
C GLU A 256 15.22 -14.65 26.97
N ASP A 257 15.35 -13.89 28.07
CA ASP A 257 14.69 -14.20 29.34
C ASP A 257 13.16 -14.15 29.24
N LEU A 258 12.62 -13.37 28.30
CA LEU A 258 11.19 -13.36 28.00
C LEU A 258 10.71 -14.71 27.46
N GLY A 259 11.54 -15.35 26.62
CA GLY A 259 11.25 -16.66 26.05
C GLY A 259 11.40 -17.77 27.07
N THR A 260 12.51 -17.79 27.81
CA THR A 260 12.78 -18.83 28.82
C THR A 260 11.81 -18.78 30.00
N SER A 261 11.30 -17.58 30.36
CA SER A 261 10.27 -17.42 31.40
C SER A 261 8.85 -17.80 30.95
N GLY A 262 8.63 -18.02 29.65
CA GLY A 262 7.33 -18.30 29.05
C GLY A 262 6.38 -17.10 28.96
N ILE A 263 6.89 -15.88 29.14
CA ILE A 263 6.08 -14.65 29.07
C ILE A 263 5.85 -14.23 27.61
N TYR A 264 6.88 -14.37 26.77
CA TYR A 264 6.79 -14.00 25.36
C TYR A 264 7.75 -14.83 24.50
N GLU A 265 7.20 -15.84 23.83
CA GLU A 265 7.97 -16.80 23.02
C GLU A 265 8.60 -16.17 21.76
N TYR A 266 8.03 -15.06 21.27
CA TYR A 266 8.45 -14.38 20.03
C TYR A 266 9.43 -13.22 20.27
N TRP A 267 10.16 -13.23 21.38
CA TRP A 267 11.15 -12.20 21.74
C TRP A 267 12.22 -11.96 20.66
N TYR A 268 12.48 -12.96 19.82
CA TYR A 268 13.45 -12.94 18.73
C TYR A 268 12.89 -12.37 17.41
N THR A 269 11.69 -11.77 17.42
CA THR A 269 11.10 -11.21 16.20
C THR A 269 11.91 -10.00 15.74
N PRO A 270 12.53 -10.03 14.55
CA PRO A 270 13.36 -8.93 14.08
C PRO A 270 12.51 -7.71 13.70
N CYS A 271 13.16 -6.56 13.59
CA CYS A 271 12.57 -5.39 12.96
C CYS A 271 12.24 -5.73 11.49
N PRO A 272 10.98 -5.57 11.05
CA PRO A 272 10.56 -5.92 9.69
C PRO A 272 11.23 -5.07 8.62
N ALA A 273 11.75 -3.91 9.00
CA ALA A 273 12.50 -3.05 8.10
C ALA A 273 13.93 -3.56 7.89
N CYS A 274 14.75 -3.57 8.93
CA CYS A 274 16.17 -3.85 8.76
C CYS A 274 16.54 -5.33 8.93
N GLY A 275 15.58 -6.20 9.27
CA GLY A 275 15.81 -7.62 9.52
C GLY A 275 16.67 -7.90 10.76
N ARG A 276 16.99 -6.89 11.57
CA ARG A 276 17.84 -7.02 12.76
C ARG A 276 17.00 -7.07 14.03
N MET A 277 17.53 -7.76 15.03
CA MET A 277 17.00 -7.77 16.39
C MET A 277 16.95 -6.37 16.99
N TYR A 278 15.92 -6.10 17.79
CA TYR A 278 15.82 -4.87 18.56
C TYR A 278 16.98 -4.75 19.55
N ASN A 279 17.57 -3.56 19.66
CA ASN A 279 18.54 -3.31 20.70
C ASN A 279 17.80 -3.16 22.01
N TYR A 280 18.20 -3.94 23.01
CA TYR A 280 17.66 -3.89 24.35
C TYR A 280 18.73 -3.43 25.33
N TRP A 281 18.30 -2.71 26.35
CA TRP A 281 19.14 -2.30 27.47
C TRP A 281 18.29 -2.20 28.73
N THR A 282 18.85 -2.60 29.86
CA THR A 282 18.32 -2.40 31.21
C THR A 282 19.41 -1.81 32.10
N ASP A 283 19.05 -1.09 33.15
CA ASP A 283 20.02 -0.65 34.16
C ASP A 283 20.50 -1.80 35.06
N ALA A 284 21.54 -1.55 35.84
CA ALA A 284 22.15 -2.59 36.69
C ALA A 284 21.22 -3.05 37.83
N GLU A 285 20.22 -2.23 38.16
CA GLU A 285 19.23 -2.51 39.17
C GLU A 285 17.96 -3.18 38.60
N GLY A 286 17.86 -3.37 37.28
CA GLY A 286 16.70 -3.93 36.60
C GLY A 286 15.43 -3.08 36.74
N GLN A 287 15.56 -1.78 36.94
CA GLN A 287 14.46 -0.85 37.25
C GLN A 287 14.03 0.02 36.06
N THR A 288 14.88 0.17 35.05
CA THR A 288 14.54 0.88 33.80
C THR A 288 14.96 0.06 32.59
N TYR A 289 14.21 0.18 31.50
CA TYR A 289 14.54 -0.51 30.25
C TYR A 289 14.34 0.38 29.03
N ALA A 290 15.05 0.03 27.96
CA ALA A 290 14.89 0.65 26.67
C ALA A 290 14.96 -0.36 25.52
N ILE A 291 14.09 -0.17 24.52
CA ILE A 291 14.03 -0.96 23.29
C ILE A 291 14.20 0.00 22.12
N TYR A 292 15.14 -0.28 21.22
CA TYR A 292 15.40 0.57 20.06
C TYR A 292 15.34 -0.25 18.77
N CYS A 293 14.71 0.32 17.75
CA CYS A 293 14.94 -0.13 16.38
C CYS A 293 16.44 0.05 16.05
N PRO A 294 17.11 -0.95 15.48
CA PRO A 294 18.53 -0.85 15.15
C PRO A 294 18.81 -0.08 13.85
N LEU A 295 17.78 0.45 13.17
CA LEU A 295 17.98 1.43 12.12
C LEU A 295 18.58 2.73 12.69
N PRO A 296 19.45 3.42 11.92
CA PRO A 296 19.92 4.74 12.30
C PRO A 296 18.72 5.67 12.51
N TRP A 297 18.89 6.66 13.38
CA TRP A 297 17.81 7.52 13.88
C TRP A 297 17.06 8.33 12.81
N ASP A 298 17.52 8.32 11.56
CA ASP A 298 16.82 8.95 10.44
C ASP A 298 16.92 8.08 9.16
N PRO A 299 15.81 7.48 8.69
CA PRO A 299 14.49 7.39 9.34
C PRO A 299 14.51 6.31 10.42
N GLY A 300 14.64 6.70 11.69
CA GLY A 300 14.53 5.76 12.81
C GLY A 300 13.07 5.36 13.00
N HIS A 301 12.78 4.09 13.25
CA HIS A 301 11.41 3.65 13.54
C HIS A 301 10.97 3.89 14.99
N GLY A 302 11.82 4.56 15.77
CA GLY A 302 11.53 4.99 17.14
C GLY A 302 12.18 4.12 18.21
N SER A 303 11.74 4.34 19.44
CA SER A 303 12.21 3.64 20.63
C SER A 303 11.11 3.55 21.69
N VAL A 304 11.26 2.62 22.62
CA VAL A 304 10.46 2.55 23.85
C VAL A 304 11.38 2.71 25.05
N TYR A 305 11.02 3.59 25.98
CA TYR A 305 11.74 3.80 27.25
C TYR A 305 10.75 3.72 28.39
N ASP A 306 10.88 2.73 29.28
CA ASP A 306 9.94 2.48 30.39
C ASP A 306 8.46 2.50 29.96
N GLY A 307 8.16 1.89 28.81
CA GLY A 307 6.82 1.85 28.22
C GLY A 307 6.38 3.12 27.49
N MET A 308 7.18 4.18 27.48
CA MET A 308 6.93 5.40 26.70
C MET A 308 7.49 5.27 25.28
N ILE A 309 6.64 5.44 24.28
CA ILE A 309 6.99 5.30 22.86
C ILE A 309 7.43 6.67 22.30
N SER A 310 8.58 6.71 21.62
CA SER A 310 9.00 7.86 20.80
C SER A 310 8.93 7.50 19.31
N ALA A 311 8.26 8.33 18.52
CA ALA A 311 8.24 8.21 17.06
C ALA A 311 9.50 8.87 16.49
N GLY A 312 10.24 8.18 15.61
CA GLY A 312 11.58 8.60 15.18
C GLY A 312 11.67 9.87 14.34
N SER A 313 10.58 10.62 14.13
CA SER A 313 10.63 11.95 13.53
C SER A 313 10.78 13.09 14.55
N ASP A 314 10.52 12.83 15.82
CA ASP A 314 10.77 13.82 16.86
C ASP A 314 12.23 13.71 17.25
N ARG A 315 13.02 14.74 16.90
CA ARG A 315 14.38 14.94 17.41
C ARG A 315 14.40 14.61 18.88
N ALA A 316 14.85 13.41 19.22
CA ALA A 316 14.98 12.98 20.59
C ALA A 316 15.81 14.05 21.29
N ALA A 317 15.25 14.63 22.35
CA ALA A 317 16.09 15.21 23.38
C ALA A 317 17.17 14.15 23.65
N VAL A 318 18.43 14.49 23.41
CA VAL A 318 19.55 13.57 23.55
C VAL A 318 19.50 13.03 24.97
N VAL A 319 18.91 11.86 25.15
CA VAL A 319 19.06 11.08 26.38
C VAL A 319 20.47 10.53 26.26
N THR A 320 21.42 11.29 26.81
CA THR A 320 22.80 10.82 26.96
C THR A 320 22.76 9.56 27.81
N ILE A 321 22.87 8.40 27.16
CA ILE A 321 23.20 7.15 27.84
C ILE A 321 24.58 7.38 28.47
N PRO A 322 24.71 7.34 29.81
CA PRO A 322 26.01 7.49 30.44
C PRO A 322 26.94 6.39 29.93
N PRO A 323 28.22 6.69 29.64
CA PRO A 323 29.15 5.70 29.13
C PRO A 323 29.24 4.52 30.11
N VAL A 324 29.16 3.31 29.55
CA VAL A 324 29.38 2.06 30.28
C VAL A 324 30.70 2.17 31.03
N ARG A 325 30.63 2.27 32.37
CA ARG A 325 31.82 2.19 33.19
C ARG A 325 32.33 0.76 33.11
N SER A 326 33.48 0.56 32.47
CA SER A 326 34.24 -0.67 32.63
C SER A 326 34.58 -0.84 34.11
N ILE A 327 33.98 -1.84 34.75
CA ILE A 327 34.31 -2.23 36.13
C ILE A 327 35.62 -3.03 36.08
N PRO A 328 36.63 -2.74 36.93
CA PRO A 328 37.87 -3.50 37.03
C PRO A 328 37.71 -4.90 37.61
#